data_AF-A0A7W1JR25-F1
#
_entry.id   AF-A0A7W1JR25-F1
#
_cell.length_a   1.000
_cell.length_b   1.000
_cell.length_c   1.000
_cell.angle_alpha   90.00
_cell.angle_beta   90.00
_cell.angle_gamma   90.00
#
_symmetry.space_group_name_H-M   'P 1'
#
loop_
_entity.id
_entity.type
_entity.pdbx_description
1 polymer ?
#
loop_
_entity_poly.entity_id
_entity_poly.type
_entity_poly.pdbx_seq_one_letter_code
_entity_poly.pdbx_strand_id
1 'polypeptide(L)'
;MDNDALAHKPHTKNERQGRWPWAEVFDDHLARGEYYKAEPGGVDVARRDARQRFLTALKKAAPNVLQELQDDVFPEFCRLRGELATERCLTVEEMRLDDRDIVCEEYVPAPLGEKERSRTKKALDRLLNSATPKENQEVELRGTTREDWEREKVLRSGIRKLLRSWGKKFGIDYDWVYDEAIFTMTTYADRMMEDPDKRWTDEFAPHWGGRRNMWGVPLTAEDIEFRFELKTGWEPTCERWADFRKRALREFLSFVKSYGREIRRKVEAHGYVRAPTVREPDHFVWLVEVVVLRRSWQQIATKYDRDKSSVIEAVKRAAELVDISISRLRADRRQSSVLAKP
;
A
#
# COMPACT_ATOMS: atom_id res chain seq x y z
N MET A 1 -13.64 -9.12 -65.42
CA MET A 1 -13.38 -7.89 -64.66
C MET A 1 -12.78 -8.34 -63.35
N ASP A 2 -11.49 -8.06 -63.21
CA ASP A 2 -10.53 -8.86 -62.47
C ASP A 2 -10.66 -8.78 -60.94
N ASN A 3 -10.64 -9.95 -60.31
CA ASN A 3 -10.47 -10.13 -58.88
C ASN A 3 -9.00 -9.87 -58.53
N ASP A 4 -8.71 -8.67 -58.05
CA ASP A 4 -7.38 -8.31 -57.56
C ASP A 4 -7.03 -9.12 -56.30
N ALA A 5 -6.15 -10.09 -56.50
CA ALA A 5 -5.49 -10.86 -55.45
C ALA A 5 -4.58 -9.94 -54.63
N LEU A 6 -5.09 -9.46 -53.49
CA LEU A 6 -4.27 -8.78 -52.48
C LEU A 6 -3.29 -9.79 -51.85
N ALA A 7 -2.09 -9.84 -52.43
CA ALA A 7 -0.96 -10.58 -51.89
C ALA A 7 -0.63 -10.06 -50.47
N HIS A 8 -0.93 -10.88 -49.46
CA HIS A 8 -0.48 -10.66 -48.09
C HIS A 8 1.04 -10.63 -48.04
N LYS A 9 1.63 -9.45 -47.85
CA LYS A 9 3.06 -9.32 -47.58
C LYS A 9 3.37 -10.01 -46.25
N PRO A 10 4.46 -10.80 -46.16
CA PRO A 10 4.84 -11.46 -44.93
C PRO A 10 5.17 -10.43 -43.86
N HIS A 11 4.53 -10.57 -42.69
CA HIS A 11 4.82 -9.80 -41.49
C HIS A 11 6.33 -9.78 -41.21
N THR A 12 6.88 -8.59 -41.01
CA THR A 12 8.31 -8.44 -40.69
C THR A 12 8.62 -9.09 -39.34
N LYS A 13 9.84 -9.60 -39.15
CA LYS A 13 10.29 -10.33 -37.95
C LYS A 13 9.95 -9.61 -36.62
N ASN A 14 9.82 -8.29 -36.63
CA ASN A 14 9.45 -7.48 -35.46
C ASN A 14 7.97 -7.62 -35.03
N GLU A 15 7.04 -7.90 -35.96
CA GLU A 15 5.63 -8.11 -35.61
C GLU A 15 5.41 -9.46 -34.89
N ARG A 16 6.26 -10.45 -35.15
CA ARG A 16 6.19 -11.77 -34.48
C ARG A 16 6.64 -11.75 -33.03
N GLN A 17 7.40 -10.74 -32.60
CA GLN A 17 7.87 -10.62 -31.20
C GLN A 17 6.90 -9.82 -30.31
N GLY A 18 5.76 -9.35 -30.83
CA GLY A 18 4.79 -8.59 -30.04
C GLY A 18 5.32 -7.27 -29.46
N ARG A 19 6.53 -6.85 -29.83
CA ARG A 19 7.17 -5.63 -29.34
C ARG A 19 6.67 -4.47 -30.17
N TRP A 20 5.54 -3.92 -29.75
CA TRP A 20 4.96 -2.78 -30.41
C TRP A 20 5.91 -1.56 -30.36
N PRO A 21 5.99 -0.72 -31.41
CA PRO A 21 6.87 0.45 -31.44
C PRO A 21 6.63 1.47 -30.31
N TRP A 22 5.48 1.40 -29.65
CA TRP A 22 5.14 2.26 -28.53
C TRP A 22 5.68 1.78 -27.19
N ALA A 23 6.14 0.52 -27.06
CA ALA A 23 6.73 0.02 -25.82
C ALA A 23 7.90 0.90 -25.35
N GLU A 24 8.76 1.37 -26.25
CA GLU A 24 9.88 2.26 -25.91
C GLU A 24 9.47 3.69 -25.53
N VAL A 25 8.25 4.12 -25.91
CA VAL A 25 7.73 5.45 -25.54
C VAL A 25 7.03 5.40 -24.18
N PHE A 26 6.56 4.22 -23.76
CA PHE A 26 5.89 3.99 -22.48
C PHE A 26 6.72 3.14 -21.49
N ASP A 27 7.97 2.80 -21.83
CA ASP A 27 8.94 2.14 -20.93
C ASP A 27 9.39 3.06 -19.78
N ASP A 28 9.06 4.36 -19.84
CA ASP A 28 8.91 5.18 -18.64
C ASP A 28 7.64 4.67 -17.94
N HIS A 29 7.76 3.58 -17.16
CA HIS A 29 6.69 3.12 -16.28
C HIS A 29 6.35 4.24 -15.31
N LEU A 30 5.42 5.11 -15.71
CA LEU A 30 4.88 6.17 -14.88
C LEU A 30 4.21 5.50 -13.70
N ALA A 31 4.95 5.36 -12.59
CA ALA A 31 4.38 4.88 -11.36
C ALA A 31 3.43 5.95 -10.83
N ARG A 32 2.30 5.55 -10.25
CA ARG A 32 1.51 6.47 -9.42
C ARG A 32 2.46 7.12 -8.41
N GLY A 33 2.46 8.46 -8.35
CA GLY A 33 3.31 9.21 -7.41
C GLY A 33 4.73 9.51 -7.89
N GLU A 34 4.95 9.72 -9.20
CA GLU A 34 6.28 10.16 -9.72
C GLU A 34 6.83 11.43 -9.07
N TYR A 35 5.97 12.26 -8.49
CA TYR A 35 6.33 13.53 -7.88
C TYR A 35 5.76 13.66 -6.49
N TYR A 36 6.50 14.33 -5.62
CA TYR A 36 6.08 14.57 -4.24
C TYR A 36 6.50 15.94 -3.73
N LYS A 37 5.65 16.55 -2.90
CA LYS A 37 5.99 17.82 -2.25
C LYS A 37 7.01 17.54 -1.16
N ALA A 38 8.18 18.19 -1.23
CA ALA A 38 9.16 18.12 -0.17
C ALA A 38 8.65 18.95 1.03
N GLU A 39 8.03 18.30 2.02
CA GLU A 39 7.61 19.00 3.24
C GLU A 39 8.82 19.26 4.17
N PRO A 40 8.92 20.44 4.80
CA PRO A 40 9.88 20.69 5.87
C PRO A 40 9.51 19.80 7.07
N GLY A 41 10.20 18.67 7.22
CA GLY A 41 9.86 17.61 8.19
C GLY A 41 9.83 16.21 7.58
N GLY A 42 9.80 16.10 6.25
CA GLY A 42 10.44 15.00 5.52
C GLY A 42 9.90 13.58 5.74
N VAL A 43 8.63 13.38 6.08
CA VAL A 43 8.02 12.07 5.79
C VAL A 43 7.75 12.01 4.29
N ASP A 44 8.83 11.69 3.57
CA ASP A 44 8.93 11.65 2.12
C ASP A 44 7.77 10.81 1.54
N VAL A 45 6.94 11.40 0.68
CA VAL A 45 5.88 10.65 -0.02
C VAL A 45 6.50 9.49 -0.80
N ALA A 46 7.75 9.60 -1.28
CA ALA A 46 8.48 8.49 -1.87
C ALA A 46 8.72 7.36 -0.85
N ARG A 47 8.99 7.70 0.42
CA ARG A 47 9.05 6.70 1.52
C ARG A 47 7.68 6.07 1.76
N ARG A 48 6.58 6.83 1.71
CA ARG A 48 5.22 6.25 1.80
C ARG A 48 4.94 5.31 0.62
N ASP A 49 5.26 5.70 -0.61
CA ASP A 49 5.10 4.84 -1.80
C ASP A 49 5.96 3.59 -1.71
N ALA A 50 7.22 3.73 -1.30
CA ALA A 50 8.11 2.59 -1.07
C ALA A 50 7.56 1.65 0.00
N ARG A 51 7.05 2.19 1.13
CA ARG A 51 6.38 1.41 2.16
C ARG A 51 5.19 0.67 1.57
N GLN A 52 4.34 1.33 0.80
CA GLN A 52 3.19 0.70 0.13
C GLN A 52 3.60 -0.46 -0.81
N ARG A 53 4.69 -0.28 -1.57
CA ARG A 53 5.25 -1.35 -2.41
C ARG A 53 5.79 -2.50 -1.58
N PHE A 54 6.41 -2.23 -0.44
CA PHE A 54 6.82 -3.27 0.51
C PHE A 54 5.61 -4.02 1.08
N LEU A 55 4.54 -3.33 1.49
CA LEU A 55 3.31 -3.97 1.98
C LEU A 55 2.67 -4.86 0.91
N THR A 56 2.67 -4.40 -0.35
CA THR A 56 2.17 -5.16 -1.50
C THR A 56 3.05 -6.39 -1.78
N ALA A 57 4.38 -6.23 -1.72
CA ALA A 57 5.31 -7.34 -1.81
C ALA A 57 5.14 -8.34 -0.66
N LEU A 58 4.81 -7.85 0.55
CA LEU A 58 4.57 -8.70 1.72
C LEU A 58 3.33 -9.56 1.52
N LYS A 59 2.21 -8.97 1.05
CA LYS A 59 0.99 -9.72 0.70
C LYS A 59 1.29 -10.84 -0.31
N LYS A 60 2.13 -10.56 -1.32
CA LYS A 60 2.46 -11.52 -2.37
C LYS A 60 3.39 -12.63 -1.89
N ALA A 61 4.44 -12.30 -1.13
CA ALA A 61 5.51 -13.23 -0.81
C ALA A 61 5.30 -13.96 0.53
N ALA A 62 4.60 -13.36 1.48
CA ALA A 62 4.35 -13.91 2.81
C ALA A 62 2.90 -13.62 3.28
N PRO A 63 1.88 -14.16 2.58
CA PRO A 63 0.48 -13.89 2.89
C PRO A 63 0.08 -14.27 4.31
N ASN A 64 0.76 -15.28 4.90
CA ASN A 64 0.56 -15.71 6.28
C ASN A 64 0.80 -14.60 7.32
N VAL A 65 1.64 -13.59 7.01
CA VAL A 65 1.88 -12.45 7.91
C VAL A 65 0.61 -11.62 8.09
N LEU A 66 -0.14 -11.43 7.01
CA LEU A 66 -1.40 -10.69 7.02
C LEU A 66 -2.52 -11.55 7.58
N GLN A 67 -2.51 -12.86 7.28
CA GLN A 67 -3.46 -13.80 7.87
C GLN A 67 -3.36 -13.79 9.40
N GLU A 68 -2.16 -13.83 9.98
CA GLU A 68 -2.01 -13.75 11.44
C GLU A 68 -2.38 -12.37 12.01
N LEU A 69 -2.13 -11.28 11.27
CA LEU A 69 -2.62 -9.96 11.68
C LEU A 69 -4.15 -9.96 11.78
N GLN A 70 -4.82 -10.60 10.83
CA GLN A 70 -6.27 -10.76 10.78
C GLN A 70 -6.80 -11.72 11.85
N ASP A 71 -6.15 -12.85 12.09
CA ASP A 71 -6.69 -13.88 12.97
C ASP A 71 -6.37 -13.59 14.44
N ASP A 72 -5.17 -13.08 14.73
CA ASP A 72 -4.68 -12.94 16.10
C ASP A 72 -4.80 -11.51 16.64
N VAL A 73 -4.62 -10.49 15.79
CA VAL A 73 -4.53 -9.09 16.23
C VAL A 73 -5.83 -8.33 16.02
N PHE A 74 -6.51 -8.57 14.91
CA PHE A 74 -7.73 -7.83 14.55
C PHE A 74 -8.91 -8.08 15.52
N PRO A 75 -9.21 -9.30 16.00
CA PRO A 75 -10.30 -9.49 16.97
C PRO A 75 -10.06 -8.69 18.26
N GLU A 76 -8.82 -8.68 18.74
CA GLU A 76 -8.43 -7.93 19.93
C GLU A 76 -8.44 -6.41 19.68
N PHE A 77 -8.09 -5.96 18.46
CA PHE A 77 -8.27 -4.57 18.04
C PHE A 77 -9.75 -4.15 18.14
N CYS A 78 -10.67 -4.92 17.57
CA CYS A 78 -12.10 -4.62 17.61
C CYS A 78 -12.64 -4.68 19.05
N ARG A 79 -12.15 -5.62 19.87
CA ARG A 79 -12.48 -5.70 21.31
C ARG A 79 -12.08 -4.42 22.04
N LEU A 80 -10.85 -3.95 21.81
CA LEU A 80 -10.34 -2.73 22.41
C LEU A 80 -11.06 -1.46 21.91
N ARG A 81 -11.49 -1.45 20.64
CA ARG A 81 -12.27 -0.34 20.06
C ARG A 81 -13.69 -0.23 20.63
N GLY A 82 -14.13 -1.25 21.38
CA GLY A 82 -15.52 -1.33 21.85
C GLY A 82 -16.50 -1.65 20.72
N GLU A 83 -15.98 -2.02 19.54
CA GLU A 83 -16.79 -2.41 18.38
C GLU A 83 -17.15 -3.89 18.41
N LEU A 84 -16.52 -4.68 19.29
CA LEU A 84 -17.02 -6.00 19.71
C LEU A 84 -17.87 -5.94 20.99
N ALA A 85 -18.40 -4.77 21.37
CA ALA A 85 -19.37 -4.69 22.48
C ALA A 85 -20.76 -5.23 22.12
N THR A 86 -20.92 -5.82 20.93
CA THR A 86 -22.06 -6.67 20.58
C THR A 86 -21.50 -8.03 20.17
N GLU A 87 -21.91 -9.07 20.89
CA GLU A 87 -21.49 -10.48 20.80
C GLU A 87 -21.85 -11.14 19.46
N ARG A 88 -21.46 -10.56 18.34
CA ARG A 88 -21.67 -11.08 16.98
C ARG A 88 -20.39 -11.23 16.16
N CYS A 89 -19.21 -11.20 16.79
CA CYS A 89 -18.09 -11.94 16.22
C CYS A 89 -18.19 -13.38 16.69
N LEU A 90 -19.06 -14.14 16.01
CA LEU A 90 -19.09 -15.59 16.10
C LEU A 90 -17.67 -16.12 15.98
N THR A 91 -17.28 -17.00 16.89
CA THR A 91 -16.01 -17.72 16.75
C THR A 91 -16.04 -18.50 15.42
N VAL A 92 -14.88 -18.69 14.79
CA VAL A 92 -14.76 -19.47 13.53
C VAL A 92 -15.33 -20.89 13.70
N GLU A 93 -15.39 -21.40 14.93
CA GLU A 93 -15.99 -22.70 15.28
C GLU A 93 -17.52 -22.68 15.33
N GLU A 94 -18.16 -21.60 15.77
CA GLU A 94 -19.63 -21.48 15.81
C GLU A 94 -20.26 -21.29 14.42
N MET A 95 -19.49 -20.85 13.41
CA MET A 95 -19.98 -20.68 12.03
C MET A 95 -19.85 -21.94 11.16
N ARG A 96 -19.18 -23.00 11.66
CA ARG A 96 -19.07 -24.30 10.97
C ARG A 96 -20.22 -25.23 11.30
N LEU A 97 -21.06 -24.88 12.28
CA LEU A 97 -22.19 -25.69 12.70
C LEU A 97 -23.50 -25.09 12.18
N ASP A 98 -24.09 -25.85 11.24
CA ASP A 98 -25.49 -25.94 10.84
C ASP A 98 -26.11 -24.96 9.81
N ASP A 99 -26.35 -25.54 8.63
CA ASP A 99 -27.42 -25.32 7.64
C ASP A 99 -28.85 -25.50 8.22
N ARG A 100 -29.11 -25.14 9.49
CA ARG A 100 -30.46 -25.25 10.07
C ARG A 100 -30.93 -23.95 10.69
N ASP A 101 -31.92 -23.36 10.02
CA ASP A 101 -32.92 -22.40 10.48
C ASP A 101 -32.74 -21.90 11.93
N ILE A 102 -31.96 -20.83 12.11
CA ILE A 102 -31.95 -20.03 13.33
C ILE A 102 -32.87 -18.83 13.12
N VAL A 103 -34.02 -18.87 13.80
CA VAL A 103 -34.91 -17.71 14.00
C VAL A 103 -34.15 -16.67 14.83
N CYS A 104 -33.92 -15.49 14.25
CA CYS A 104 -33.32 -14.37 14.98
C CYS A 104 -34.34 -13.77 15.94
N GLU A 105 -34.31 -14.16 17.22
CA GLU A 105 -34.90 -13.35 18.29
C GLU A 105 -34.11 -12.05 18.46
N GLU A 106 -34.83 -10.94 18.58
CA GLU A 106 -34.28 -9.59 18.74
C GLU A 106 -33.65 -9.46 20.13
N TYR A 107 -32.32 -9.58 20.20
CA TYR A 107 -31.57 -9.50 21.46
C TYR A 107 -31.18 -8.06 21.80
N VAL A 108 -31.55 -7.61 23.00
CA VAL A 108 -31.13 -6.35 23.61
C VAL A 108 -29.90 -6.62 24.49
N PRO A 109 -28.72 -6.01 24.22
CA PRO A 109 -27.49 -6.38 24.89
C PRO A 109 -27.46 -6.01 26.39
N ALA A 110 -26.88 -6.91 27.18
CA ALA A 110 -26.65 -6.67 28.60
C ALA A 110 -25.57 -5.57 28.80
N PRO A 111 -25.84 -4.52 29.60
CA PRO A 111 -24.89 -3.46 29.87
C PRO A 111 -23.60 -3.98 30.53
N LEU A 112 -22.43 -3.45 30.12
CA LEU A 112 -21.15 -3.60 30.86
C LEU A 112 -21.38 -3.54 32.37
N GLY A 113 -20.80 -4.48 33.12
CA GLY A 113 -20.92 -4.52 34.58
C GLY A 113 -20.45 -3.20 35.22
N GLU A 114 -21.20 -2.72 36.21
CA GLU A 114 -20.98 -1.42 36.85
C GLU A 114 -19.55 -1.23 37.40
N LYS A 115 -18.92 -2.33 37.84
CA LYS A 115 -17.51 -2.37 38.27
C LYS A 115 -16.52 -2.08 37.14
N GLU A 116 -16.75 -2.57 35.94
CA GLU A 116 -15.87 -2.33 34.80
C GLU A 116 -16.04 -0.90 34.31
N ARG A 117 -17.28 -0.40 34.20
CA ARG A 117 -17.54 1.02 33.90
C ARG A 117 -16.84 1.96 34.90
N SER A 118 -16.90 1.63 36.18
CA SER A 118 -16.27 2.43 37.26
C SER A 118 -14.73 2.43 37.16
N ARG A 119 -14.11 1.27 36.86
CA ARG A 119 -12.65 1.17 36.68
C ARG A 119 -12.17 1.95 35.47
N THR A 120 -12.85 1.84 34.34
CA THR A 120 -12.50 2.57 33.12
C THR A 120 -12.67 4.07 33.30
N LYS A 121 -13.75 4.51 33.95
CA LYS A 121 -13.99 5.92 34.28
C LYS A 121 -12.90 6.51 35.18
N LYS A 122 -12.54 5.82 36.26
CA LYS A 122 -11.50 6.29 37.20
C LYS A 122 -10.10 6.35 36.58
N ALA A 123 -9.80 5.45 35.64
CA ALA A 123 -8.56 5.51 34.86
C ALA A 123 -8.55 6.70 33.89
N LEU A 124 -9.69 6.95 33.22
CA LEU A 124 -9.87 8.09 32.31
C LEU A 124 -9.73 9.43 33.06
N ASP A 125 -10.39 9.59 34.22
CA ASP A 125 -10.33 10.81 35.03
C ASP A 125 -8.91 11.14 35.51
N ARG A 126 -8.07 10.14 35.79
CA ARG A 126 -6.66 10.37 36.17
C ARG A 126 -5.82 10.86 35.00
N LEU A 127 -6.05 10.30 33.81
CA LEU A 127 -5.35 10.71 32.59
C LEU A 127 -5.77 12.13 32.17
N LEU A 128 -7.08 12.42 32.21
CA LEU A 128 -7.67 13.74 32.00
C LEU A 128 -7.21 14.82 32.99
N ASN A 129 -6.59 14.49 34.11
CA ASN A 129 -6.03 15.49 35.02
C ASN A 129 -4.50 15.64 34.90
N SER A 130 -3.86 14.87 34.02
CA SER A 130 -2.39 14.81 33.88
C SER A 130 -1.83 15.37 32.57
N ALA A 131 -2.68 15.88 31.67
CA ALA A 131 -2.23 16.24 30.33
C ALA A 131 -1.38 17.51 30.28
N THR A 132 -0.42 17.49 29.37
CA THR A 132 0.51 18.56 29.06
C THR A 132 -0.11 19.59 28.10
N PRO A 133 0.39 20.85 28.08
CA PRO A 133 -0.06 21.86 27.12
C PRO A 133 0.01 21.42 25.65
N LYS A 134 0.98 20.56 25.30
CA LYS A 134 1.13 19.98 23.96
C LYS A 134 -0.02 19.02 23.61
N GLU A 135 -0.47 18.21 24.57
CA GLU A 135 -1.60 17.29 24.36
C GLU A 135 -2.91 18.06 24.18
N ASN A 136 -3.10 19.18 24.90
CA ASN A 136 -4.27 20.05 24.69
C ASN A 136 -4.28 20.69 23.30
N GLN A 137 -3.12 21.13 22.80
CA GLN A 137 -3.00 21.69 21.45
C GLN A 137 -3.30 20.65 20.35
N GLU A 138 -2.92 19.38 20.54
CA GLU A 138 -3.26 18.29 19.62
C GLU A 138 -4.76 17.97 19.60
N VAL A 139 -5.43 18.00 20.77
CA VAL A 139 -6.88 17.81 20.87
C VAL A 139 -7.63 18.91 20.11
N GLU A 140 -7.21 20.15 20.28
CA GLU A 140 -7.81 21.33 19.63
C GLU A 140 -7.60 21.29 18.10
N LEU A 141 -6.40 20.93 17.63
CA LEU A 141 -6.10 20.80 16.19
C LEU A 141 -6.88 19.68 15.49
N ARG A 142 -7.25 18.62 16.22
CA ARG A 142 -7.96 17.45 15.66
C ARG A 142 -9.48 17.61 15.67
N GLY A 143 -10.02 18.56 16.43
CA GLY A 143 -11.48 18.72 16.58
C GLY A 143 -12.15 17.55 17.30
N THR A 144 -11.41 16.80 18.13
CA THR A 144 -11.93 15.66 18.91
C THR A 144 -12.13 16.04 20.37
N THR A 145 -13.02 15.36 21.10
CA THR A 145 -13.10 15.59 22.55
C THR A 145 -11.87 15.02 23.26
N ARG A 146 -11.55 15.54 24.44
CA ARG A 146 -10.43 15.03 25.25
C ARG A 146 -10.67 13.58 25.71
N GLU A 147 -11.91 13.21 25.95
CA GLU A 147 -12.29 11.83 26.27
C GLU A 147 -12.01 10.88 25.09
N ASP A 148 -12.34 11.29 23.86
CA ASP A 148 -12.06 10.49 22.67
C ASP A 148 -10.55 10.33 22.44
N TRP A 149 -9.79 11.40 22.70
CA TRP A 149 -8.32 11.35 22.59
C TRP A 149 -7.67 10.40 23.61
N GLU A 150 -8.11 10.42 24.87
CA GLU A 150 -7.60 9.49 25.88
C GLU A 150 -8.02 8.04 25.59
N ARG A 151 -9.24 7.82 25.10
CA ARG A 151 -9.68 6.49 24.61
C ARG A 151 -8.79 6.02 23.46
N GLU A 152 -8.50 6.89 22.50
CA GLU A 152 -7.59 6.59 21.38
C GLU A 152 -6.18 6.26 21.89
N LYS A 153 -5.67 6.99 22.88
CA LYS A 153 -4.34 6.76 23.49
C LYS A 153 -4.25 5.40 24.19
N VAL A 154 -5.26 5.04 24.99
CA VAL A 154 -5.33 3.73 25.67
C VAL A 154 -5.43 2.60 24.64
N LEU A 155 -6.31 2.75 23.65
CA LEU A 155 -6.46 1.81 22.54
C LEU A 155 -5.14 1.61 21.79
N ARG A 156 -4.49 2.71 21.40
CA ARG A 156 -3.19 2.70 20.72
C ARG A 156 -2.11 2.02 21.56
N SER A 157 -2.10 2.21 22.89
CA SER A 157 -1.12 1.56 23.77
C SER A 157 -1.31 0.04 23.84
N GLY A 158 -2.55 -0.42 24.07
CA GLY A 158 -2.88 -1.84 24.13
C GLY A 158 -2.59 -2.56 22.82
N ILE A 159 -3.07 -2.01 21.70
CA ILE A 159 -2.86 -2.61 20.38
C ILE A 159 -1.39 -2.59 19.96
N ARG A 160 -0.63 -1.52 20.29
CA ARG A 160 0.80 -1.46 19.97
C ARG A 160 1.60 -2.56 20.65
N LYS A 161 1.19 -3.02 21.84
CA LYS A 161 1.87 -4.15 22.51
C LYS A 161 1.69 -5.45 21.72
N LEU A 162 0.48 -5.71 21.23
CA LEU A 162 0.15 -6.88 20.42
C LEU A 162 0.85 -6.82 19.07
N LEU A 163 0.75 -5.67 18.39
CA LEU A 163 1.46 -5.41 17.14
C LEU A 163 2.97 -5.54 17.29
N ARG A 164 3.55 -5.15 18.43
CA ARG A 164 4.98 -5.38 18.70
C ARG A 164 5.33 -6.86 18.80
N SER A 165 4.48 -7.67 19.44
CA SER A 165 4.68 -9.12 19.50
C SER A 165 4.62 -9.74 18.09
N TRP A 166 3.56 -9.42 17.35
CA TRP A 166 3.36 -9.86 15.96
C TRP A 166 4.50 -9.39 15.04
N GLY A 167 4.89 -8.11 15.11
CA GLY A 167 5.97 -7.54 14.31
C GLY A 167 7.32 -8.18 14.60
N LYS A 168 7.62 -8.49 15.88
CA LYS A 168 8.84 -9.21 16.27
C LYS A 168 8.88 -10.62 15.70
N LYS A 169 7.77 -11.36 15.77
CA LYS A 169 7.65 -12.72 15.20
C LYS A 169 8.11 -12.75 13.74
N PHE A 170 7.71 -11.75 12.95
CA PHE A 170 8.02 -11.66 11.53
C PHE A 170 9.24 -10.79 11.17
N GLY A 171 9.92 -10.20 12.15
CA GLY A 171 11.06 -9.32 11.90
C GLY A 171 10.71 -7.97 11.27
N ILE A 172 9.47 -7.50 11.43
CA ILE A 172 8.94 -6.22 10.95
C ILE A 172 8.56 -5.28 12.11
N ASP A 173 9.33 -5.31 13.21
CA ASP A 173 9.14 -4.45 14.39
C ASP A 173 9.59 -3.00 14.11
N TYR A 174 8.75 -2.26 13.39
CA TYR A 174 8.94 -0.86 13.02
C TYR A 174 7.68 -0.05 13.32
N ASP A 175 7.83 1.14 13.90
CA ASP A 175 6.68 1.95 14.33
C ASP A 175 5.72 2.27 13.17
N TRP A 176 6.26 2.53 11.97
CA TRP A 176 5.45 2.81 10.79
C TRP A 176 4.62 1.60 10.33
N VAL A 177 5.11 0.37 10.54
CA VAL A 177 4.35 -0.85 10.23
C VAL A 177 3.14 -0.96 11.15
N TYR A 178 3.28 -0.55 12.42
CA TYR A 178 2.16 -0.53 13.37
C TYR A 178 1.13 0.51 13.02
N ASP A 179 1.57 1.71 12.62
CA ASP A 179 0.66 2.76 12.22
C ASP A 179 -0.14 2.35 10.96
N GLU A 180 0.48 1.65 10.00
CA GLU A 180 -0.22 1.11 8.82
C GLU A 180 -1.12 -0.10 9.14
N ALA A 181 -0.71 -0.95 10.09
CA ALA A 181 -1.54 -2.05 10.58
C ALA A 181 -2.81 -1.52 11.27
N ILE A 182 -2.65 -0.54 12.18
CA ILE A 182 -3.79 0.13 12.84
C ILE A 182 -4.69 0.78 11.79
N PHE A 183 -4.13 1.57 10.88
CA PHE A 183 -4.92 2.21 9.82
C PHE A 183 -5.72 1.21 8.98
N THR A 184 -5.10 0.08 8.62
CA THR A 184 -5.78 -0.96 7.84
C THR A 184 -6.89 -1.62 8.65
N MET A 185 -6.64 -1.96 9.92
CA MET A 185 -7.64 -2.55 10.80
C MET A 185 -8.81 -1.60 11.07
N THR A 186 -8.56 -0.29 11.28
CA THR A 186 -9.60 0.74 11.41
C THR A 186 -10.46 0.79 10.15
N THR A 187 -9.83 0.93 8.97
CA THR A 187 -10.53 0.98 7.68
C THR A 187 -11.37 -0.27 7.46
N TYR A 188 -10.87 -1.43 7.91
CA TYR A 188 -11.58 -2.69 7.79
C TYR A 188 -12.78 -2.77 8.74
N ALA A 189 -12.59 -2.44 10.01
CA ALA A 189 -13.68 -2.40 10.98
C ALA A 189 -14.80 -1.43 10.55
N ASP A 190 -14.45 -0.25 10.02
CA ASP A 190 -15.43 0.71 9.50
C ASP A 190 -16.25 0.12 8.35
N ARG A 191 -15.60 -0.59 7.42
CA ARG A 191 -16.30 -1.26 6.30
C ARG A 191 -17.15 -2.44 6.74
N MET A 192 -16.70 -3.23 7.72
CA MET A 192 -17.52 -4.30 8.28
C MET A 192 -18.80 -3.77 8.94
N MET A 193 -18.75 -2.55 9.49
CA MET A 193 -19.93 -1.89 10.05
C MET A 193 -20.88 -1.38 8.95
N GLU A 194 -20.35 -0.98 7.79
CA GLU A 194 -21.18 -0.58 6.63
C GLU A 194 -21.87 -1.77 5.97
N ASP A 195 -21.23 -2.95 5.94
CA ASP A 195 -21.76 -4.14 5.30
C ASP A 195 -21.23 -5.44 5.98
N PRO A 196 -21.97 -5.98 6.97
CA PRO A 196 -21.55 -7.16 7.73
C PRO A 196 -21.41 -8.44 6.89
N ASP A 197 -22.10 -8.50 5.75
CA ASP A 197 -22.08 -9.66 4.86
C ASP A 197 -20.84 -9.64 3.95
N LYS A 198 -20.24 -8.47 3.74
CA LYS A 198 -18.93 -8.31 3.10
C LYS A 198 -17.80 -8.65 4.07
N ARG A 199 -17.65 -9.94 4.36
CA ARG A 199 -16.47 -10.48 5.05
C ARG A 199 -15.19 -10.17 4.26
N TRP A 200 -14.05 -10.43 4.90
CA TRP A 200 -12.70 -10.38 4.35
C TRP A 200 -12.51 -11.30 3.13
N THR A 201 -13.11 -10.95 2.01
CA THR A 201 -12.84 -11.58 0.71
C THR A 201 -11.63 -10.89 0.09
N ASP A 202 -10.91 -11.58 -0.78
CA ASP A 202 -9.75 -11.01 -1.49
C ASP A 202 -10.07 -9.73 -2.27
N GLU A 203 -11.34 -9.55 -2.65
CA GLU A 203 -11.87 -8.38 -3.35
C GLU A 203 -12.07 -7.16 -2.42
N PHE A 204 -12.43 -7.39 -1.16
CA PHE A 204 -12.79 -6.32 -0.21
C PHE A 204 -11.76 -6.10 0.90
N ALA A 205 -10.83 -7.04 1.09
CA ALA A 205 -9.69 -6.91 1.99
C ALA A 205 -8.98 -5.57 1.68
N PRO A 206 -9.05 -4.57 2.58
CA PRO A 206 -8.44 -3.28 2.33
C PRO A 206 -6.98 -3.54 2.00
N HIS A 207 -6.55 -3.07 0.83
CA HIS A 207 -5.15 -3.15 0.45
C HIS A 207 -4.36 -2.54 1.60
N TRP A 208 -3.45 -3.33 2.18
CA TRP A 208 -2.65 -2.91 3.31
C TRP A 208 -1.94 -1.60 2.95
N GLY A 209 -2.14 -0.54 3.75
CA GLY A 209 -1.63 0.82 3.46
C GLY A 209 -2.42 1.62 2.41
N GLY A 210 -3.68 1.26 2.17
CA GLY A 210 -4.61 1.91 1.23
C GLY A 210 -5.00 3.36 1.55
N ARG A 211 -4.13 4.16 2.16
CA ARG A 211 -4.25 5.62 2.12
C ARG A 211 -4.25 6.01 0.66
N ARG A 212 -5.43 6.33 0.12
CA ARG A 212 -5.49 7.08 -1.15
C ARG A 212 -4.63 8.31 -0.93
N ASN A 213 -3.67 8.55 -1.81
CA ASN A 213 -2.93 9.80 -1.81
C ASN A 213 -3.95 10.90 -2.14
N MET A 214 -4.61 11.42 -1.10
CA MET A 214 -5.62 12.49 -1.20
C MET A 214 -4.98 13.85 -1.48
N TRP A 215 -3.65 13.91 -1.49
CA TRP A 215 -2.90 15.10 -1.86
C TRP A 215 -2.84 15.20 -3.38
N GLY A 216 -3.88 15.79 -3.97
CA GLY A 216 -3.80 16.26 -5.35
C GLY A 216 -2.63 17.23 -5.48
N VAL A 217 -1.86 17.11 -6.57
CA VAL A 217 -0.97 18.20 -6.99
C VAL A 217 -1.88 19.40 -7.27
N PRO A 218 -1.51 20.64 -6.89
CA PRO A 218 -2.31 21.84 -7.17
C PRO A 218 -2.26 22.20 -8.67
N LEU A 219 -2.67 21.27 -9.52
CA LEU A 219 -2.88 21.47 -10.94
C LEU A 219 -4.37 21.78 -11.16
N THR A 220 -4.66 22.77 -12.01
CA THR A 220 -6.03 23.07 -12.42
C THR A 220 -6.55 22.02 -13.39
N ALA A 221 -7.85 22.06 -13.70
CA ALA A 221 -8.44 21.22 -14.74
C ALA A 221 -7.80 21.50 -16.11
N GLU A 222 -7.47 22.77 -16.41
CA GLU A 222 -6.77 23.14 -17.65
C GLU A 222 -5.34 22.59 -17.68
N ASP A 223 -4.66 22.54 -16.53
CA ASP A 223 -3.30 22.03 -16.46
C ASP A 223 -3.19 20.56 -16.87
N ILE A 224 -4.18 19.75 -16.49
CA ILE A 224 -4.24 18.31 -16.78
C ILE A 224 -5.07 17.96 -18.02
N GLU A 225 -5.57 18.96 -18.75
CA GLU A 225 -6.33 18.72 -19.96
C GLU A 225 -5.42 18.12 -21.04
N PHE A 226 -5.76 16.90 -21.47
CA PHE A 226 -5.06 16.21 -22.55
C PHE A 226 -5.83 16.35 -23.86
N ARG A 227 -5.51 17.37 -24.65
CA ARG A 227 -6.14 17.60 -25.96
C ARG A 227 -5.11 17.53 -27.08
N PHE A 228 -5.18 16.48 -27.90
CA PHE A 228 -4.32 16.32 -29.07
C PHE A 228 -5.10 16.64 -30.35
N GLU A 229 -4.57 17.58 -31.13
CA GLU A 229 -5.08 17.94 -32.45
C GLU A 229 -4.00 17.72 -33.51
N LEU A 230 -4.34 17.00 -34.57
CA LEU A 230 -3.44 16.83 -35.71
C LEU A 230 -3.33 18.13 -36.49
N LYS A 231 -2.11 18.52 -36.86
CA LYS A 231 -1.89 19.75 -37.64
C LYS A 231 -2.54 19.68 -39.01
N THR A 232 -2.52 18.50 -39.61
CA THR A 232 -3.10 18.23 -40.92
C THR A 232 -3.82 16.88 -40.90
N GLY A 233 -5.05 16.87 -41.39
CA GLY A 233 -5.82 15.66 -41.60
C GLY A 233 -5.19 14.74 -42.66
N TRP A 234 -5.79 13.57 -42.84
CA TRP A 234 -5.44 12.71 -43.96
C TRP A 234 -6.11 13.23 -45.23
N GLU A 235 -5.33 13.45 -46.27
CA GLU A 235 -5.83 13.79 -47.59
C GLU A 235 -5.55 12.60 -48.54
N PRO A 236 -6.58 11.83 -48.93
CA PRO A 236 -6.40 10.59 -49.72
C PRO A 236 -5.73 10.79 -51.07
N THR A 237 -5.83 12.00 -51.65
CA THR A 237 -5.23 12.39 -52.93
C THR A 237 -3.75 12.72 -52.82
N CYS A 238 -3.27 13.07 -51.62
CA CYS A 238 -1.91 13.57 -51.40
C CYS A 238 -1.02 12.60 -50.61
N GLU A 239 -1.61 11.73 -49.80
CA GLU A 239 -0.87 10.84 -48.90
C GLU A 239 -1.51 9.46 -48.83
N ARG A 240 -0.69 8.40 -48.80
CA ARG A 240 -1.17 7.05 -48.54
C ARG A 240 -1.53 6.91 -47.07
N TRP A 241 -2.60 6.16 -46.76
CA TRP A 241 -3.02 5.91 -45.38
C TRP A 241 -1.88 5.41 -44.46
N ALA A 242 -1.01 4.53 -44.97
CA ALA A 242 0.12 4.00 -44.20
C ALA A 242 1.13 5.09 -43.79
N ASP A 243 1.34 6.09 -44.65
CA ASP A 243 2.28 7.19 -44.40
C ASP A 243 1.64 8.23 -43.46
N PHE A 244 0.36 8.55 -43.70
CA PHE A 244 -0.46 9.35 -42.77
C PHE A 244 -0.42 8.77 -41.35
N ARG A 245 -0.71 7.48 -41.21
CA ARG A 245 -0.72 6.81 -39.91
C ARG A 245 0.63 6.91 -39.19
N LYS A 246 1.74 6.72 -39.92
CA LYS A 246 3.09 6.86 -39.33
C LYS A 246 3.36 8.29 -38.88
N ARG A 247 2.97 9.28 -39.68
CA ARG A 247 3.12 10.70 -39.37
C ARG A 247 2.25 11.10 -38.17
N ALA A 248 0.95 10.77 -38.20
CA ALA A 248 0.01 11.03 -37.11
C ALA A 248 0.48 10.40 -35.79
N LEU A 249 1.00 9.16 -35.83
CA LEU A 249 1.57 8.51 -34.65
C LEU A 249 2.82 9.27 -34.15
N ARG A 250 3.72 9.68 -35.04
CA ARG A 250 4.91 10.47 -34.66
C ARG A 250 4.50 11.80 -34.01
N GLU A 251 3.52 12.50 -34.58
CA GLU A 251 2.97 13.74 -34.04
C GLU A 251 2.34 13.51 -32.65
N PHE A 252 1.52 12.48 -32.50
CA PHE A 252 0.92 12.11 -31.22
C PHE A 252 1.97 11.80 -30.15
N LEU A 253 2.99 11.00 -30.47
CA LEU A 253 4.06 10.67 -29.50
C LEU A 253 4.89 11.90 -29.14
N SER A 254 5.13 12.79 -30.10
CA SER A 254 5.78 14.08 -29.83
C SER A 254 4.92 14.97 -28.92
N PHE A 255 3.59 14.95 -29.10
CA PHE A 255 2.65 15.66 -28.24
C PHE A 255 2.66 15.08 -26.81
N VAL A 256 2.53 13.77 -26.66
CA VAL A 256 2.58 13.08 -25.34
C VAL A 256 3.86 13.44 -24.58
N LYS A 257 5.02 13.43 -25.25
CA LYS A 257 6.31 13.82 -24.64
C LYS A 257 6.31 15.28 -24.18
N SER A 258 5.78 16.19 -25.00
CA SER A 258 5.71 17.61 -24.65
C SER A 258 4.71 17.88 -23.53
N TYR A 259 3.53 17.25 -23.56
CA TYR A 259 2.55 17.28 -22.47
C TYR A 259 3.17 16.80 -21.16
N GLY A 260 3.84 15.63 -21.17
CA GLY A 260 4.53 15.11 -19.98
C GLY A 260 5.58 16.08 -19.44
N ARG A 261 6.41 16.67 -20.30
CA ARG A 261 7.40 17.69 -19.87
C ARG A 261 6.72 18.91 -19.25
N GLU A 262 5.60 19.36 -19.80
CA GLU A 262 4.87 20.51 -19.28
C GLU A 262 4.27 20.25 -17.91
N ILE A 263 3.62 19.09 -17.73
CA ILE A 263 3.12 18.67 -16.41
C ILE A 263 4.25 18.61 -15.39
N ARG A 264 5.39 17.97 -15.75
CA ARG A 264 6.57 17.89 -14.87
C ARG A 264 7.07 19.26 -14.46
N ARG A 265 7.21 20.18 -15.41
CA ARG A 265 7.62 21.57 -15.17
C ARG A 265 6.67 22.28 -14.20
N LYS A 266 5.35 22.14 -14.39
CA LYS A 266 4.34 22.74 -13.50
C LYS A 266 4.41 22.15 -12.10
N VAL A 267 4.51 20.83 -11.98
CA VAL A 267 4.63 20.14 -10.69
C VAL A 267 5.89 20.57 -9.94
N GLU A 268 7.04 20.60 -10.63
CA GLU A 268 8.33 21.06 -10.08
C GLU A 268 8.28 22.52 -9.65
N ALA A 269 7.60 23.40 -10.40
CA ALA A 269 7.39 24.79 -10.03
C ALA A 269 6.61 24.96 -8.71
N HIS A 270 5.81 23.96 -8.32
CA HIS A 270 5.11 23.93 -7.02
C HIS A 270 5.94 23.28 -5.89
N GLY A 271 7.25 23.08 -6.10
CA GLY A 271 8.16 22.52 -5.11
C GLY A 271 8.05 20.99 -4.96
N TYR A 272 7.46 20.31 -5.95
CA TYR A 272 7.47 18.87 -6.00
C TYR A 272 8.79 18.37 -6.59
N VAL A 273 9.30 17.27 -6.05
CA VAL A 273 10.53 16.61 -6.49
C VAL A 273 10.18 15.25 -7.07
N ARG A 274 10.94 14.81 -8.07
CA ARG A 274 10.75 13.50 -8.68
C ARG A 274 11.11 12.39 -7.68
N ALA A 275 10.22 11.41 -7.51
CA ALA A 275 10.46 10.20 -6.76
C ALA A 275 11.74 9.50 -7.25
N PRO A 276 12.58 9.00 -6.33
CA PRO A 276 13.68 8.13 -6.70
C PRO A 276 13.15 6.99 -7.57
N THR A 277 13.77 6.76 -8.72
CA THR A 277 13.35 5.68 -9.61
C THR A 277 13.56 4.34 -8.92
N VAL A 278 12.49 3.76 -8.39
CA VAL A 278 12.47 2.36 -7.98
C VAL A 278 12.55 1.54 -9.27
N ARG A 279 13.75 1.05 -9.57
CA ARG A 279 14.03 0.42 -10.87
C ARG A 279 13.26 -0.87 -11.11
N GLU A 280 13.04 -1.70 -10.09
CA GLU A 280 12.33 -2.98 -10.26
C GLU A 280 11.42 -3.26 -9.04
N PRO A 281 10.11 -3.52 -9.24
CA PRO A 281 9.19 -3.91 -8.16
C PRO A 281 9.67 -5.14 -7.36
N ASP A 282 10.42 -6.04 -8.02
CA ASP A 282 10.98 -7.25 -7.42
C ASP A 282 11.97 -6.96 -6.28
N HIS A 283 12.58 -5.78 -6.24
CA HIS A 283 13.47 -5.40 -5.14
C HIS A 283 12.76 -5.43 -3.78
N PHE A 284 11.48 -5.05 -3.71
CA PHE A 284 10.69 -5.13 -2.48
C PHE A 284 10.30 -6.57 -2.14
N VAL A 285 10.08 -7.42 -3.15
CA VAL A 285 9.86 -8.86 -2.94
C VAL A 285 11.13 -9.49 -2.33
N TRP A 286 12.31 -9.15 -2.86
CA TRP A 286 13.58 -9.62 -2.31
C TRP A 286 13.78 -9.13 -0.88
N LEU A 287 13.42 -7.89 -0.58
CA LEU A 287 13.46 -7.35 0.78
C LEU A 287 12.58 -8.16 1.74
N VAL A 288 11.34 -8.49 1.35
CA VAL A 288 10.45 -9.36 2.14
C VAL A 288 11.06 -10.75 2.34
N GLU A 289 11.62 -11.36 1.29
CA GLU A 289 12.25 -12.68 1.38
C GLU A 289 13.40 -12.71 2.41
N VAL A 290 14.15 -11.61 2.53
CA VAL A 290 15.24 -11.48 3.51
C VAL A 290 14.72 -11.21 4.92
N VAL A 291 13.84 -10.22 5.06
CA VAL A 291 13.36 -9.69 6.35
C VAL A 291 12.46 -10.70 7.03
N VAL A 292 11.45 -11.20 6.30
CA VAL A 292 10.34 -11.99 6.83
C VAL A 292 10.59 -13.47 6.66
N LEU A 293 10.90 -13.91 5.43
CA LEU A 293 11.10 -15.34 5.14
C LEU A 293 12.52 -15.84 5.46
N ARG A 294 13.38 -14.96 5.98
CA ARG A 294 14.75 -15.26 6.42
C ARG A 294 15.62 -15.98 5.37
N ARG A 295 15.34 -15.77 4.08
CA ARG A 295 16.15 -16.33 2.99
C ARG A 295 17.52 -15.66 2.93
N SER A 296 18.51 -16.41 2.48
CA SER A 296 19.85 -15.87 2.24
C SER A 296 19.93 -15.15 0.90
N TRP A 297 20.88 -14.22 0.77
CA TRP A 297 21.18 -13.52 -0.48
C TRP A 297 21.43 -14.49 -1.64
N GLN A 298 22.08 -15.63 -1.37
CA GLN A 298 22.37 -16.65 -2.38
C GLN A 298 21.11 -17.36 -2.88
N GLN A 299 20.18 -17.67 -1.97
CA GLN A 299 18.91 -18.32 -2.35
C GLN A 299 18.07 -17.41 -3.24
N ILE A 300 18.04 -16.11 -2.93
CA ILE A 300 17.32 -15.11 -3.74
C ILE A 300 18.01 -14.95 -5.09
N ALA A 301 19.33 -14.76 -5.11
CA ALA A 301 20.13 -14.68 -6.34
C ALA A 301 19.88 -15.88 -7.28
N THR A 302 19.89 -17.09 -6.72
CA THR A 302 19.63 -18.33 -7.48
C THR A 302 18.18 -18.38 -7.98
N LYS A 303 17.19 -18.03 -7.13
CA LYS A 303 15.77 -18.06 -7.49
C LYS A 303 15.41 -17.11 -8.63
N TYR A 304 16.02 -15.93 -8.67
CA TYR A 304 15.70 -14.88 -9.65
C TYR A 304 16.73 -14.79 -10.79
N ASP A 305 17.66 -15.74 -10.88
CA ASP A 305 18.76 -15.74 -11.87
C ASP A 305 19.50 -14.40 -11.93
N ARG A 306 19.91 -13.89 -10.76
CA ARG A 306 20.63 -12.63 -10.60
C ARG A 306 21.95 -12.84 -9.90
N ASP A 307 22.90 -11.94 -10.13
CA ASP A 307 24.12 -11.89 -9.35
C ASP A 307 23.85 -11.52 -7.88
N LYS A 308 24.56 -12.18 -6.96
CA LYS A 308 24.40 -12.00 -5.52
C LYS A 308 24.68 -10.56 -5.07
N SER A 309 25.71 -9.92 -5.64
CA SER A 309 26.05 -8.54 -5.27
C SER A 309 24.95 -7.56 -5.70
N SER A 310 24.35 -7.78 -6.88
CA SER A 310 23.19 -7.01 -7.36
C SER A 310 21.99 -7.14 -6.41
N VAL A 311 21.68 -8.36 -5.95
CA VAL A 311 20.59 -8.58 -4.98
C VAL A 311 20.87 -7.85 -3.66
N ILE A 312 22.10 -7.91 -3.15
CA ILE A 312 22.49 -7.23 -1.91
C ILE A 312 22.28 -5.71 -2.02
N GLU A 313 22.76 -5.09 -3.09
CA GLU A 313 22.64 -3.65 -3.30
C GLU A 313 21.18 -3.22 -3.52
N ALA A 314 20.42 -3.99 -4.29
CA ALA A 314 19.00 -3.73 -4.50
C ALA A 314 18.19 -3.77 -3.20
N VAL A 315 18.41 -4.79 -2.36
CA VAL A 315 17.70 -4.94 -1.09
C VAL A 315 18.12 -3.86 -0.08
N LYS A 316 19.40 -3.47 -0.02
CA LYS A 316 19.84 -2.34 0.82
C LYS A 316 19.10 -1.05 0.45
N ARG A 317 19.04 -0.72 -0.84
CA ARG A 317 18.32 0.47 -1.33
C ARG A 317 16.83 0.39 -1.03
N ALA A 318 16.21 -0.76 -1.25
CA ALA A 318 14.80 -0.96 -0.92
C ALA A 318 14.54 -0.79 0.59
N ALA A 319 15.42 -1.31 1.45
CA ALA A 319 15.32 -1.19 2.90
C ALA A 319 15.47 0.26 3.37
N GLU A 320 16.42 1.01 2.80
CA GLU A 320 16.62 2.42 3.07
C GLU A 320 15.37 3.25 2.69
N LEU A 321 14.79 2.99 1.52
CA LEU A 321 13.58 3.67 1.05
C LEU A 321 12.37 3.47 1.97
N VAL A 322 12.27 2.31 2.65
CA VAL A 322 11.14 2.00 3.56
C VAL A 322 11.46 2.20 5.02
N ASP A 323 12.68 2.63 5.34
CA ASP A 323 13.17 2.83 6.71
C ASP A 323 13.20 1.51 7.52
N ILE A 324 13.78 0.46 6.92
CA ILE A 324 14.03 -0.85 7.53
C ILE A 324 15.53 -1.06 7.72
N SER A 325 15.94 -1.44 8.93
CA SER A 325 17.36 -1.66 9.25
C SER A 325 17.78 -3.12 8.99
N ILE A 326 18.50 -3.37 7.90
CA ILE A 326 19.03 -4.72 7.58
C ILE A 326 20.04 -5.21 8.63
N SER A 327 20.77 -4.30 9.28
CA SER A 327 21.79 -4.65 10.29
C SER A 327 21.20 -5.42 11.47
N ARG A 328 19.97 -5.09 11.88
CA ARG A 328 19.26 -5.80 12.97
C ARG A 328 19.06 -7.28 12.62
N LEU A 329 18.75 -7.59 11.35
CA LEU A 329 18.51 -8.97 10.90
C LEU A 329 19.75 -9.88 11.01
N ARG A 330 20.95 -9.31 10.90
CA ARG A 330 22.20 -10.08 11.03
C ARG A 330 22.49 -10.44 12.49
N ALA A 331 22.15 -9.56 13.43
CA ALA A 331 22.33 -9.81 14.85
C ALA A 331 21.45 -10.98 15.31
N ASP A 332 20.17 -10.97 14.92
CA ASP A 332 19.21 -12.01 15.27
C ASP A 332 19.64 -13.39 14.75
N ARG A 333 20.09 -13.47 13.48
CA ARG A 333 20.57 -14.75 12.91
C ARG A 333 21.77 -15.32 13.65
N ARG A 334 22.69 -14.48 14.11
CA ARG A 334 23.85 -14.93 14.90
C ARG A 334 23.39 -15.51 16.23
N GLN A 335 22.48 -14.84 16.94
CA GLN A 335 21.91 -15.35 18.19
C GLN A 335 21.18 -16.69 17.98
N SER A 336 20.33 -16.81 16.96
CA SER A 336 19.65 -18.06 16.65
C SER A 336 20.62 -19.20 16.28
N SER A 337 21.72 -18.89 15.57
CA SER A 337 22.73 -19.90 15.20
C SER A 337 23.56 -20.41 16.38
N VAL A 338 23.75 -19.58 17.41
CA VAL A 338 24.45 -19.98 18.65
C VAL A 338 23.56 -20.89 19.50
N LEU A 339 22.26 -20.61 19.54
CA LEU A 339 21.28 -21.41 20.28
C LEU A 339 20.92 -22.74 19.58
N ALA A 340 21.14 -22.84 18.26
CA ALA A 340 20.84 -24.04 17.48
C ALA A 340 22.02 -25.03 17.36
N LYS A 341 23.16 -24.76 18.04
CA LYS A 341 24.19 -25.78 18.20
C LYS A 341 23.78 -26.73 19.34
N PRO A 342 23.57 -28.02 19.06
CA PRO A 342 23.14 -29.01 20.04
C PRO A 342 24.17 -29.22 21.16
#